data_AF-A0A1B7NHA7-F1
#
_entry.id   AF-A0A1B7NHA7-F1
#
_cell.length_a   1.000
_cell.length_b   1.000
_cell.length_c   1.000
_cell.angle_alpha   90.00
_cell.angle_beta   90.00
_cell.angle_gamma   90.00
#
_symmetry.space_group_name_H-M   'P 1'
#
loop_
_entity.id
_entity.type
_entity.pdbx_description
1 polymer ?
#
loop_
_entity_poly.entity_id
_entity_poly.type
_entity_poly.pdbx_seq_one_letter_code
_entity_poly.pdbx_strand_id
1 'polypeptide(L)'
;MSKFAPHRRSNNHPKASSATICQKCLGTGHFIFECKSTRPYVSRPSRTELLENPKLLAKLKAEGKPSVEVPEEFRIKSGTANRILEAKEVEREVLEGSKGKAKEEDERTRKKARRLLGLHILYH
;
A
#
# COMPACT_ATOMS: atom_id res chain seq x y z
N MET A 1 2.80 42.26 10.34
CA MET A 1 2.30 41.73 11.64
C MET A 1 0.79 41.54 11.50
N SER A 2 0.29 40.31 11.49
CA SER A 2 -1.07 39.98 11.00
C SER A 2 -2.16 40.13 12.07
N LYS A 3 -3.28 40.72 11.66
CA LYS A 3 -4.43 41.15 12.47
C LYS A 3 -5.42 40.00 12.83
N PHE A 4 -5.13 38.77 12.41
CA PHE A 4 -6.08 37.64 12.40
C PHE A 4 -5.77 36.51 13.39
N ALA A 5 -4.67 36.58 14.15
CA ALA A 5 -4.41 35.63 15.23
C ALA A 5 -4.95 36.20 16.55
N PRO A 6 -5.92 35.57 17.23
CA PRO A 6 -6.37 36.03 18.53
C PRO A 6 -5.22 35.91 19.53
N HIS A 7 -4.65 37.05 19.94
CA HIS A 7 -3.75 37.11 21.07
C HIS A 7 -4.55 36.83 22.34
N ARG A 8 -4.74 35.56 22.68
CA ARG A 8 -5.15 35.19 24.04
C ARG A 8 -4.10 35.78 24.96
N ARG A 9 -4.51 36.63 25.91
CA ARG A 9 -3.62 37.11 26.96
C ARG A 9 -3.01 35.87 27.62
N SER A 10 -1.71 35.68 27.41
CA SER A 10 -0.93 34.67 28.10
C SER A 10 -1.21 34.84 29.58
N ASN A 11 -1.78 33.83 30.22
CA ASN A 11 -1.89 33.85 31.66
C ASN A 11 -0.46 33.71 32.18
N ASN A 12 0.15 34.81 32.61
CA ASN A 12 1.57 34.87 32.97
C ASN A 12 1.91 34.01 34.20
N HIS A 13 0.91 33.42 34.84
CA HIS A 13 1.08 32.44 35.89
C HIS A 13 0.05 31.30 35.74
N PRO A 14 0.24 30.36 34.81
CA PRO A 14 -0.64 29.20 34.73
C PRO A 14 -0.49 28.44 36.04
N LYS A 15 -1.62 28.16 36.73
CA LYS A 15 -1.64 27.25 37.88
C LYS A 15 -1.81 25.83 37.34
N ALA A 16 -1.09 24.86 37.90
CA ALA A 16 -1.19 23.48 37.48
C ALA A 16 -2.62 22.98 37.77
N SER A 17 -3.25 22.38 36.76
CA SER A 17 -4.51 21.67 36.96
C SER A 17 -4.24 20.28 37.54
N SER A 18 -5.23 19.64 38.14
CA SER A 18 -5.12 18.24 38.56
C SER A 18 -4.83 17.27 37.42
N ALA A 19 -5.07 17.68 36.16
CA ALA A 19 -4.72 16.92 34.95
C ALA A 19 -3.32 17.25 34.40
N THR A 20 -2.62 18.24 34.95
CA THR A 20 -1.28 18.62 34.49
C THR A 20 -0.28 17.54 34.91
N ILE A 21 0.32 16.85 33.93
CA ILE A 21 1.32 15.79 34.16
C ILE A 21 2.73 16.38 34.13
N CYS A 22 3.51 16.08 35.15
CA CYS A 22 4.91 16.48 35.25
C CYS A 22 5.81 15.53 34.44
N GLN A 23 6.60 16.07 33.50
CA GLN A 23 7.51 15.25 32.68
C GLN A 23 8.73 14.70 33.43
N LYS A 24 9.03 15.22 34.63
CA LYS A 24 10.17 14.77 35.45
C LYS A 24 9.81 13.55 36.29
N CYS A 25 8.64 13.53 36.92
CA CYS A 25 8.24 12.43 37.81
C CYS A 25 7.02 11.64 37.36
N LEU A 26 6.38 12.04 36.25
CA LEU A 26 5.16 11.44 35.71
C LEU A 26 3.91 11.54 36.62
N GLY A 27 4.01 12.22 37.76
CA GLY A 27 2.88 12.54 38.63
C GLY A 27 2.03 13.70 38.10
N THR A 28 0.84 13.87 38.65
CA THR A 28 -0.09 14.95 38.29
C THR A 28 -0.07 16.10 39.31
N GLY A 29 -0.62 17.25 38.93
CA GLY A 29 -0.92 18.37 39.85
C GLY A 29 0.18 19.42 40.03
N HIS A 30 1.28 19.35 39.28
CA HIS A 30 2.35 20.35 39.34
C HIS A 30 3.11 20.46 38.02
N PHE A 31 3.79 21.59 37.81
CA PHE A 31 4.69 21.77 36.67
C PHE A 31 6.10 21.23 36.97
N ILE A 32 6.88 21.02 35.91
CA ILE A 32 8.24 20.46 36.01
C ILE A 32 9.18 21.28 36.91
N PHE A 33 9.01 22.60 36.97
CA PHE A 33 9.85 23.50 37.76
C PHE A 33 9.53 23.47 39.27
N GLU A 34 8.33 23.05 39.66
CA GLU A 34 7.92 22.85 41.06
C GLU A 34 8.20 21.42 41.57
N CYS A 35 8.67 20.53 40.68
CA CYS A 35 8.79 19.11 40.94
C CYS A 35 9.96 18.76 41.88
N LYS A 36 9.64 18.43 43.13
CA LYS A 36 10.59 18.02 44.18
C LYS A 36 10.94 16.52 44.15
N SER A 37 10.13 15.69 43.49
CA SER A 37 10.39 14.25 43.38
C SER A 37 11.57 13.94 42.46
N THR A 38 12.23 12.82 42.73
CA THR A 38 13.27 12.25 41.86
C THR A 38 12.64 11.67 40.60
N ARG A 39 13.44 11.54 39.52
CA ARG A 39 12.98 10.96 38.26
C ARG A 39 12.88 9.43 38.43
N PRO A 40 11.67 8.83 38.38
CA PRO A 40 11.55 7.39 38.50
C PRO A 40 12.21 6.74 37.28
N TYR A 41 13.05 5.73 37.52
CA TYR A 41 13.54 4.88 36.45
C TYR A 41 12.42 3.90 36.08
N VAL A 42 11.73 4.18 34.99
CA VAL A 42 10.75 3.26 34.41
C VAL A 42 11.43 2.58 33.24
N SER A 43 11.64 1.26 33.34
CA SER A 43 12.14 0.47 32.22
C SER A 43 11.13 0.57 31.08
N ARG A 44 11.61 0.92 29.90
CA ARG A 44 10.77 0.88 28.70
C ARG A 44 10.53 -0.59 28.37
N PRO A 45 9.27 -1.02 28.17
CA PRO A 45 9.01 -2.39 27.77
C PRO A 45 9.70 -2.68 26.44
N SER A 46 10.27 -3.87 26.32
CA SER A 46 10.84 -4.32 25.04
C SER A 46 9.75 -4.43 23.97
N ARG A 47 10.15 -4.46 22.69
CA ARG A 47 9.17 -4.58 21.59
C ARG A 47 8.33 -5.86 21.71
N THR A 48 8.92 -6.96 22.18
CA THR A 48 8.23 -8.24 22.43
C THR A 48 7.28 -8.14 23.62
N GLU A 49 7.73 -7.59 24.74
CA GLU A 49 6.86 -7.33 25.91
C GLU A 49 5.68 -6.41 25.56
N LEU A 50 5.88 -5.46 24.63
CA LEU A 50 4.81 -4.60 24.19
C LEU A 50 3.70 -5.40 23.48
N LEU A 51 4.07 -6.32 22.59
CA LEU A 51 3.14 -7.15 21.83
C LEU A 51 2.41 -8.19 22.70
N GLU A 52 3.05 -8.64 23.78
CA GLU A 52 2.48 -9.59 24.74
C GLU A 52 1.46 -8.96 25.71
N ASN A 53 1.32 -7.63 25.70
CA ASN A 53 0.39 -6.95 26.60
C ASN A 53 -1.06 -7.39 26.36
N PRO A 54 -1.75 -7.96 27.37
CA PRO A 54 -3.11 -8.47 27.21
C PRO A 54 -4.12 -7.38 26.84
N LYS A 55 -3.87 -6.13 27.26
CA LYS A 55 -4.69 -4.96 26.90
C LYS A 55 -4.58 -4.59 25.42
N LEU A 56 -3.40 -4.75 24.83
CA LEU A 56 -3.19 -4.49 23.41
C LEU A 56 -3.71 -5.65 22.57
N LEU A 57 -3.45 -6.89 23.01
CA LEU A 57 -4.00 -8.09 22.38
C LEU A 57 -5.54 -8.11 22.42
N ALA A 58 -6.16 -7.72 23.53
CA ALA A 58 -7.61 -7.64 23.62
C ALA A 58 -8.19 -6.61 22.64
N LYS A 59 -7.53 -5.47 22.44
CA LYS A 59 -7.92 -4.50 21.41
C LYS A 59 -7.75 -5.08 20.00
N LEU A 60 -6.59 -5.67 19.71
CA LEU A 60 -6.33 -6.32 18.41
C LEU A 60 -7.26 -7.50 18.11
N LYS A 61 -7.69 -8.25 19.15
CA LYS A 61 -8.63 -9.38 19.05
C LYS A 61 -10.09 -8.95 19.06
N ALA A 62 -10.45 -7.87 19.74
CA ALA A 62 -11.81 -7.29 19.70
C ALA A 62 -12.03 -6.57 18.36
N GLU A 63 -10.98 -5.91 17.84
CA GLU A 63 -10.83 -5.52 16.44
C GLU A 63 -10.56 -6.74 15.54
N GLY A 64 -10.79 -7.97 16.02
CA GLY A 64 -10.42 -9.28 15.46
C GLY A 64 -11.09 -9.68 14.15
N LYS A 65 -11.38 -8.72 13.28
CA LYS A 65 -11.14 -8.94 11.86
C LYS A 65 -9.79 -8.30 11.57
N PRO A 66 -8.70 -9.03 11.26
CA PRO A 66 -7.66 -8.42 10.44
C PRO A 66 -8.41 -7.76 9.28
N SER A 67 -8.36 -6.42 9.20
CA SER A 67 -9.15 -5.61 8.25
C SER A 67 -8.78 -5.87 6.80
N VAL A 68 -7.85 -6.78 6.58
CA VAL A 68 -7.54 -7.36 5.30
C VAL A 68 -8.08 -8.79 5.35
N GLU A 69 -9.31 -8.96 4.89
CA GLU A 69 -9.68 -10.22 4.27
C GLU A 69 -8.63 -10.48 3.22
N VAL A 70 -7.66 -11.33 3.55
CA VAL A 70 -6.55 -11.69 2.66
C VAL A 70 -7.19 -12.12 1.35
N PRO A 71 -7.07 -11.32 0.28
CA PRO A 71 -7.69 -11.66 -0.98
C PRO A 71 -7.29 -13.08 -1.36
N GLU A 72 -8.19 -13.83 -1.97
CA GLU A 72 -7.97 -15.25 -2.28
C GLU A 72 -6.68 -15.47 -3.10
N GLU A 73 -6.24 -14.43 -3.81
CA GLU A 73 -4.95 -14.33 -4.50
C GLU A 73 -3.71 -14.53 -3.60
N PHE A 74 -3.76 -14.16 -2.32
CA PHE A 74 -2.66 -14.32 -1.37
C PHE A 74 -2.76 -15.60 -0.53
N ARG A 75 -3.90 -16.31 -0.59
CA ARG A 75 -4.06 -17.64 0.05
C ARG A 75 -3.44 -18.76 -0.80
N ILE A 76 -3.28 -18.50 -2.10
CA ILE A 76 -2.68 -19.44 -3.03
C ILE A 76 -1.16 -19.24 -3.00
N LYS A 77 -0.42 -20.29 -2.62
CA LYS A 77 1.05 -20.26 -2.44
C LYS A 77 1.82 -19.93 -3.72
N SER A 78 1.20 -20.10 -4.90
CA SER A 78 1.75 -19.63 -6.16
C SER A 78 1.51 -18.13 -6.28
N GLY A 79 2.57 -17.34 -6.14
CA GLY A 79 2.47 -15.88 -6.24
C GLY A 79 1.86 -15.40 -7.57
N THR A 80 1.36 -14.17 -7.55
CA THR A 80 0.79 -13.47 -8.72
C THR A 80 1.74 -13.40 -9.92
N ALA A 81 3.05 -13.53 -9.70
CA ALA A 81 4.08 -13.51 -10.73
C ALA A 81 3.87 -14.55 -11.83
N ASN A 82 3.51 -15.79 -11.49
CA ASN A 82 3.34 -16.86 -12.49
C ASN A 82 2.15 -16.58 -13.42
N ARG A 83 1.05 -16.05 -12.87
CA ARG A 83 -0.14 -15.65 -13.66
C ARG A 83 0.17 -14.55 -14.66
N ILE A 84 1.01 -13.59 -14.26
CA ILE A 84 1.42 -12.48 -15.12
C ILE A 84 2.33 -12.95 -16.26
N LEU A 85 3.24 -13.89 -15.97
CA LEU A 85 4.13 -14.44 -17.00
C LEU A 85 3.36 -15.28 -18.02
N GLU A 86 2.47 -16.15 -17.56
CA GLU A 86 1.62 -16.99 -18.42
C GLU A 86 0.72 -16.13 -19.32
N ALA A 87 0.04 -15.11 -18.77
CA ALA A 87 -0.80 -14.21 -19.56
C ALA A 87 -0.01 -13.48 -20.67
N LYS A 88 1.22 -13.04 -20.38
CA LYS A 88 2.10 -12.37 -21.36
C LYS A 88 2.64 -13.32 -22.43
N GLU A 89 2.84 -14.59 -22.09
CA GLU A 89 3.28 -15.59 -23.04
C GLU A 89 2.17 -15.94 -24.03
N VAL A 90 0.94 -16.13 -23.53
CA VAL A 90 -0.26 -16.29 -24.36
C VAL A 90 -0.49 -15.09 -25.28
N GLU A 91 -0.35 -13.86 -24.77
CA GLU A 91 -0.47 -12.64 -25.59
C GLU A 91 0.56 -12.63 -26.73
N ARG A 92 1.79 -13.06 -26.46
CA ARG A 92 2.84 -13.17 -27.48
C ARG A 92 2.50 -14.20 -28.55
N GLU A 93 2.00 -15.37 -28.16
CA GLU A 93 1.61 -16.42 -29.11
C GLU A 93 0.45 -15.97 -30.01
N VAL A 94 -0.52 -15.23 -29.46
CA VAL A 94 -1.64 -14.67 -30.24
C VAL A 94 -1.15 -13.61 -31.23
N LEU A 95 -0.23 -12.73 -30.81
CA LEU A 95 0.35 -11.71 -31.67
C LEU A 95 1.21 -12.31 -32.79
N GLU A 96 2.02 -13.32 -32.50
CA GLU A 96 2.82 -14.00 -33.53
C GLU A 96 1.94 -14.86 -34.45
N GLY A 97 0.92 -15.52 -33.92
CA GLY A 97 -0.07 -16.27 -34.72
C GLY A 97 -0.86 -15.38 -35.68
N SER A 98 -1.29 -14.19 -35.23
CA SER A 98 -2.01 -13.23 -36.08
C SER A 98 -1.11 -12.62 -37.16
N LYS A 99 0.15 -12.30 -36.86
CA LYS A 99 1.14 -11.87 -37.87
C LYS A 99 1.41 -12.97 -38.91
N GLY A 100 1.51 -14.22 -38.46
CA GLY A 100 1.69 -15.38 -39.35
C GLY A 100 0.52 -15.52 -40.33
N LYS A 101 -0.71 -15.48 -39.83
CA LYS A 101 -1.94 -15.54 -40.64
C LYS A 101 -2.04 -14.37 -41.63
N ALA A 102 -1.71 -13.15 -41.21
CA ALA A 102 -1.73 -11.98 -42.09
C ALA A 102 -0.73 -12.08 -43.25
N LYS A 103 0.48 -12.61 -42.99
CA LYS A 103 1.48 -12.85 -44.04
C LYS A 103 1.06 -13.97 -45.01
N GLU A 104 0.49 -15.05 -44.48
CA GLU A 104 -0.01 -16.16 -45.30
C GLU A 104 -1.17 -15.69 -46.21
N GLU A 105 -2.08 -14.87 -45.68
CA GLU A 105 -3.19 -14.30 -46.44
C GLU A 105 -2.70 -13.37 -47.56
N ASP A 106 -1.75 -12.46 -47.26
CA ASP A 106 -1.12 -11.57 -48.26
C ASP A 106 -0.38 -12.34 -49.36
N GLU A 107 0.36 -13.39 -49.00
CA GLU A 107 1.03 -14.24 -50.00
C GLU A 107 0.01 -14.95 -50.90
N ARG A 108 -1.12 -15.40 -50.32
CA ARG A 108 -2.18 -16.11 -51.04
C ARG A 108 -2.94 -15.19 -51.99
N THR A 109 -3.23 -13.95 -51.59
CA THR A 109 -3.85 -12.94 -52.46
C THR A 109 -2.90 -12.55 -53.60
N ARG A 110 -1.61 -12.34 -53.32
CA ARG A 110 -0.60 -12.02 -54.35
C ARG A 110 -0.43 -13.14 -55.38
N LYS A 111 -0.46 -14.42 -54.95
CA LYS A 111 -0.43 -15.58 -55.87
C LYS A 111 -1.69 -15.65 -56.74
N LYS A 112 -2.88 -15.39 -56.19
CA LYS A 112 -4.14 -15.33 -56.96
C LYS A 112 -4.09 -14.22 -58.02
N ALA A 113 -3.63 -13.02 -57.66
CA ALA A 113 -3.50 -11.91 -58.59
C ALA A 113 -2.55 -12.24 -59.76
N ARG A 114 -1.39 -12.87 -59.49
CA ARG A 114 -0.46 -13.31 -60.55
C ARG A 114 -1.07 -14.33 -61.51
N ARG A 115 -1.90 -15.26 -61.01
CA ARG A 115 -2.59 -16.24 -61.86
C ARG A 115 -3.64 -15.59 -62.77
N LEU A 116 -4.42 -14.64 -62.24
CA LEU A 116 -5.43 -13.92 -63.02
C LEU A 116 -4.79 -13.08 -64.14
N LEU A 117 -3.68 -12.40 -63.86
CA LEU A 117 -2.93 -11.64 -64.86
C LEU A 117 -2.35 -12.57 -65.96
N GLY A 118 -1.82 -13.74 -65.59
CA GLY A 118 -1.32 -14.72 -66.56
C GLY A 118 -2.40 -15.25 -67.49
N LEU A 119 -3.62 -15.47 -66.99
CA LEU A 119 -4.77 -15.88 -67.80
C LEU A 119 -5.22 -14.77 -68.76
N HIS A 120 -5.21 -13.51 -68.32
CA HIS A 120 -5.61 -12.37 -69.15
C HIS A 120 -4.64 -12.13 -70.34
N ILE A 121 -3.35 -12.43 -70.17
CA ILE A 121 -2.34 -12.29 -71.23
C ILE A 121 -2.51 -13.36 -72.33
N LEU A 122 -3.05 -14.53 -72.01
CA LEU A 122 -3.24 -15.64 -72.96
C LEU A 122 -4.50 -15.49 -73.84
N TYR A 123 -5.40 -14.57 -73.50
CA TYR A 123 -6.68 -14.35 -74.18
C TYR A 123 -6.70 -13.12 -75.11
N HIS A 124 -5.56 -12.44 -75.27
CA HIS A 124 -5.35 -11.33 -76.20
C HIS A 124 -4.30 -11.72 -77.25
#